data_AF-A0A150R4H1-F1
#
_entry.id   AF-A0A150R4H1-F1
#
_cell.length_a   1.000
_cell.length_b   1.000
_cell.length_c   1.000
_cell.angle_alpha   90.00
_cell.angle_beta   90.00
_cell.angle_gamma   90.00
#
_symmetry.space_group_name_H-M   'P 1'
#
loop_
_entity.id
_entity.type
_entity.pdbx_description
1 polymer ?
#
loop_
_entity_poly.entity_id
_entity_poly.type
_entity_poly.pdbx_seq_one_letter_code
_entity_poly.pdbx_strand_id
1 'polypeptide(L)' 'MGSVYRATDLTDNSPVALKIQHRGAEHLEKRLGREARLLAGLRHPGIVRYVAHGVTGERQRYLALEWL' A
#
# COMPACT_ATOMS: atom_id res chain seq x y z
N MET A 1 -6.46 -7.71 9.49
CA MET A 1 -5.90 -8.30 8.24
C MET A 1 -6.40 -7.47 7.07
N GLY A 2 -5.59 -7.25 6.04
CA GLY A 2 -5.96 -6.43 4.88
C GLY A 2 -6.02 -7.27 3.62
N SER A 3 -6.80 -6.82 2.64
CA SER A 3 -6.91 -7.47 1.33
C SER A 3 -5.92 -6.82 0.35
N VAL A 4 -5.33 -7.61 -0.55
CA VAL A 4 -4.48 -7.11 -1.64
C VAL A 4 -5.23 -7.30 -2.95
N TYR A 5 -5.30 -6.24 -3.75
CA TYR A 5 -5.94 -6.21 -5.05
C TYR A 5 -4.92 -5.86 -6.12
N ARG A 6 -5.13 -6.36 -7.34
CA ARG A 6 -4.48 -5.80 -8.52
C ARG A 6 -5.23 -4.53 -8.91
N ALA A 7 -4.51 -3.42 -9.06
CA ALA A 7 -5.06 -2.14 -9.46
C ALA A 7 -4.19 -1.51 -10.57
N THR A 8 -4.68 -0.44 -11.17
CA THR A 8 -3.95 0.36 -12.15
C THR A 8 -3.61 1.70 -11.54
N ASP A 9 -2.34 2.09 -11.58
CA ASP A 9 -1.91 3.45 -11.26
C ASP A 9 -2.37 4.38 -12.39
N LEU A 10 -3.17 5.39 -12.05
CA LEU A 10 -3.74 6.32 -13.03
C LEU A 10 -2.74 7.39 -13.50
N THR A 11 -1.56 7.48 -12.87
CA THR A 11 -0.52 8.43 -13.27
C THR A 11 0.25 7.95 -14.51
N ASP A 12 0.46 6.65 -14.64
CA ASP A 12 1.27 6.03 -15.70
C ASP A 12 0.66 4.77 -16.34
N ASN A 13 -0.57 4.38 -15.94
CA ASN A 13 -1.27 3.16 -16.34
C ASN A 13 -0.55 1.85 -15.99
N SER A 14 0.39 1.87 -15.04
CA SER A 14 1.11 0.67 -14.61
C SER A 14 0.28 -0.19 -13.65
N PRO A 15 0.45 -1.52 -13.65
CA PRO A 15 -0.18 -2.39 -12.67
C PRO A 15 0.49 -2.24 -11.29
N VAL A 16 -0.33 -2.19 -10.24
CA VAL A 16 0.11 -2.08 -8.85
C VAL A 16 -0.61 -3.08 -7.94
N ALA A 17 0.07 -3.51 -6.88
CA ALA A 17 -0.52 -4.27 -5.79
C ALA A 17 -1.05 -3.31 -4.71
N LEU A 18 -2.38 -3.24 -4.56
CA LEU A 18 -3.05 -2.34 -3.63
C LEU A 18 -3.51 -3.10 -2.38
N LYS A 19 -2.83 -2.89 -1.27
CA LYS A 19 -3.19 -3.44 0.06
C LYS A 19 -4.09 -2.47 0.81
N ILE A 20 -5.32 -2.88 1.12
CA ILE A 20 -6.31 -2.07 1.86
C ILE A 20 -6.55 -2.68 3.24
N GLN A 21 -6.59 -1.85 4.29
CA GLN A 21 -7.00 -2.29 5.62
C GLN A 21 -8.50 -2.10 5.86
N HIS A 22 -9.16 -3.16 6.32
CA HIS A 22 -10.57 -3.13 6.72
C HIS A 22 -10.77 -2.33 8.01
N ARG A 23 -11.95 -1.72 8.15
CA ARG A 23 -12.36 -0.97 9.35
C ARG A 23 -12.42 -1.89 10.57
N GLY A 24 -12.05 -1.38 11.75
CA GLY A 24 -12.08 -2.13 13.02
C GLY A 24 -10.76 -2.79 13.42
N ALA A 25 -9.69 -2.55 12.65
CA ALA A 25 -8.36 -3.05 12.94
C ALA A 25 -7.43 -1.94 13.47
N GLU A 26 -7.86 -1.20 14.50
CA GLU A 26 -7.14 -0.01 15.04
C GLU A 26 -5.67 -0.32 15.41
N HIS A 27 -5.38 -1.53 15.90
CA HIS A 27 -4.00 -1.97 16.16
C HIS A 27 -3.17 -2.19 14.87
N LEU A 28 -3.80 -2.54 13.75
CA LEU A 28 -3.16 -2.63 12.44
C LEU A 28 -2.97 -1.26 11.76
N GLU A 29 -3.73 -0.24 12.15
CA GLU A 29 -3.64 1.10 11.54
C GLU A 29 -2.26 1.72 11.70
N LYS A 30 -1.64 1.55 12.88
CA LYS A 30 -0.26 2.02 13.12
C LYS A 30 0.78 1.25 12.31
N ARG A 31 0.47 0.01 11.94
CA ARG A 31 1.41 -0.89 11.25
C ARG A 31 1.54 -0.54 9.76
N LEU A 32 0.44 -0.25 9.05
CA LEU A 32 0.52 0.10 7.63
C LEU A 32 1.31 1.40 7.41
N GLY A 33 1.09 2.40 8.28
CA GLY A 33 1.82 3.66 8.21
C GLY A 33 3.31 3.50 8.50
N ARG A 34 3.70 2.48 9.28
CA ARG A 34 5.11 2.15 9.54
C ARG A 34 5.71 1.36 8.38
N GLU A 35 4.98 0.39 7.82
CA GLU A 35 5.35 -0.34 6.60
C GLU A 35 5.59 0.62 5.42
N ALA A 36 4.67 1.55 5.19
CA ALA A 36 4.79 2.55 4.13
C ALA A 36 6.03 3.43 4.28
N ARG A 37 6.34 3.90 5.50
CA ARG A 37 7.54 4.72 5.76
C ARG A 37 8.83 3.94 5.58
N LEU A 38 8.89 2.68 6.02
CA LEU A 38 10.06 1.83 5.83
C LEU A 38 10.29 1.54 4.35
N LEU A 39 9.24 1.15 3.61
CA LEU A 39 9.32 0.83 2.19
C LEU A 39 9.61 2.07 1.32
N ALA A 40 9.12 3.25 1.69
CA ALA A 40 9.44 4.50 0.97
C ALA A 40 10.94 4.84 1.01
N GLY A 41 11.65 4.43 2.06
CA GLY A 41 13.09 4.64 2.21
C GLY A 41 13.96 3.50 1.65
N LEU A 42 13.38 2.37 1.24
CA LEU A 42 14.11 1.20 0.80
C LEU A 42 14.05 1.08 -0.73
N ARG A 43 15.23 1.07 -1.37
CA ARG A 43 15.39 0.75 -2.78
C ARG A 43 16.41 -0.38 -2.89
N HIS A 44 15.93 -1.59 -3.13
CA HIS A 44 16.78 -2.77 -3.22
C HIS A 44 16.17 -3.76 -4.22
N PRO A 45 16.96 -4.41 -5.10
CA PRO A 45 16.45 -5.32 -6.13
C PRO A 45 15.66 -6.53 -5.58
N GLY A 46 15.82 -6.86 -4.30
CA GLY A 46 15.06 -7.91 -3.61
C GLY A 46 13.83 -7.43 -2.82
N ILE A 47 13.45 -6.15 -2.92
CA ILE A 47 12.34 -5.57 -2.18
C ILE A 47 11.37 -4.92 -3.16
N VAL A 48 10.09 -5.29 -3.04
CA VAL A 48 9.00 -4.72 -3.83
C VAL A 48 8.98 -3.19 -3.67
N ARG A 49 9.06 -2.48 -4.79
CA ARG A 49 9.08 -1.03 -4.85
C ARG A 49 7.81 -0.42 -4.28
N TYR A 50 8.00 0.57 -3.42
CA TYR A 50 6.93 1.45 -2.97
C TYR A 50 6.42 2.34 -4.12
N VAL A 51 5.10 2.42 -4.28
CA VAL A 51 4.44 3.32 -5.24
C VAL A 51 3.79 4.48 -4.50
N ALA A 52 2.79 4.20 -3.65
CA ALA A 52 2.03 5.23 -2.94
C ALA A 52 1.38 4.66 -1.66
N HIS A 53 0.94 5.52 -0.75
CA HIS A 53 0.04 5.15 0.34
C HIS A 53 -0.89 6.31 0.65
N GLY A 54 -2.02 6.02 1.28
CA GLY A 54 -3.00 7.05 1.59
C GLY A 54 -4.21 6.53 2.35
N VAL A 55 -5.29 7.30 2.26
CA VAL A 55 -6.58 6.98 2.86
C VAL A 55 -7.65 7.07 1.76
N THR A 56 -8.50 6.06 1.64
CA THR A 56 -9.62 6.04 0.70
C THR A 56 -10.75 6.96 1.18
N GLY A 57 -11.72 7.27 0.30
CA GLY A 57 -12.93 8.01 0.67
C GLY A 57 -13.72 7.37 1.82
N GLU A 58 -13.59 6.04 1.98
CA GLU A 58 -14.19 5.28 3.08
C GLU A 58 -13.34 5.26 4.35
N ARG A 59 -12.35 6.14 4.49
CA ARG A 59 -11.42 6.22 5.64
C ARG A 59 -10.58 4.96 5.85
N GLN A 60 -10.40 4.13 4.83
CA GLN A 60 -9.51 2.95 4.90
C GLN A 60 -8.11 3.35 4.45
N ARG A 61 -7.08 2.88 5.14
CA ARG A 61 -5.70 3.10 4.69
C ARG A 61 -5.35 2.12 3.58
N TYR A 62 -4.62 2.62 2.58
CA TYR A 62 -4.06 1.78 1.53
C TYR A 62 -2.55 1.94 1.40
N LEU A 63 -1.90 0.90 0.89
CA LEU A 63 -0.50 0.88 0.46
C LEU A 63 -0.46 0.27 -0.94
N ALA A 64 0.05 1.04 -1.91
CA ALA A 64 0.30 0.62 -3.27
C ALA A 64 1.79 0.32 -3.46
N LEU A 65 2.06 -0.86 -4.00
CA LEU A 65 3.39 -1.37 -4.32
C LEU A 65 3.44 -1.76 -5.79
N GLU A 66 4.63 -1.90 -6.36
CA GLU A 66 4.74 -2.44 -7.72
C GLU A 66 4.13 -3.84 -7.77
N TRP A 67 3.52 -4.14 -8.92
CA TRP A 67 3.04 -5.47 -9.21
C TRP A 67 4.20 -6.32 -9.76
N LEU A 68 4.45 -7.49 -9.16
CA LEU A 68 5.43 -8.47 -9.64
C LEU A 68 4.77 -9.51 -10.55
#